data_AF-A0A6C0BNF3-F1
#
_entry.id   AF-A0A6C0BNF3-F1
#
_cell.length_a   1.000
_cell.length_b   1.000
_cell.length_c   1.000
_cell.angle_alpha   90.00
_cell.angle_beta   90.00
_cell.angle_gamma   90.00
#
_symmetry.space_group_name_H-M   'P 1'
#
loop_
_entity.id
_entity.type
_entity.pdbx_description
1 polymer ?
#
loop_
_entity_poly.entity_id
_entity_poly.type
_entity_poly.pdbx_seq_one_letter_code
_entity_poly.pdbx_strand_id
1 'polypeptide(L)'
;MSVERQAKRTKMEEDAMQADETRHIFVCGHNTDALQAYVSELISEVKNYQVHASNPRFNKFRVDQKNWNSYNLRNFGPLRLTLQDLLLDLPGVREAWIERFGNKFMIPEINTFALGKNKKLSPLIAELKRRDLDQVAAELQSFQDFIEWVKGHQDEIKSQADWIRILTTRGGIRHDWQNFLLFDNVLKVFGLTDQKVIDDIRTTVTPGDDEKRNLEKYSIAWISKLLDLWTLPCSMADVGNLFAAMLGLSAPLHEKKYPDVPDILPLYERVRELWIHSPDDLISMDDMLTDIEFDDDWSEVVNQALRVWQGREPCRMHFQLPTDGIPGPKSKMDANYEHVDYSAVAKLHSQRGTVFRDYESHNGKAILNKHRDLVVTRKRQLEA
;
A
#
# COMPACT_ATOMS: atom_id res chain seq x y z
N MET A 1 -49.01 10.78 31.30
CA MET A 1 -47.56 10.58 31.58
C MET A 1 -46.98 11.93 31.97
N SER A 2 -46.15 12.02 33.02
CA SER A 2 -45.64 13.33 33.47
C SER A 2 -44.59 13.87 32.49
N VAL A 3 -44.59 15.19 32.31
CA VAL A 3 -43.68 15.93 31.40
C VAL A 3 -42.21 15.61 31.69
N GLU A 4 -41.85 15.33 32.95
CA GLU A 4 -40.50 14.87 33.34
C GLU A 4 -40.12 13.49 32.82
N ARG A 5 -41.07 12.55 32.71
CA ARG A 5 -40.80 11.21 32.14
C ARG A 5 -40.64 11.28 30.63
N GLN A 6 -41.34 12.20 29.98
CA GLN A 6 -41.18 12.46 28.54
C GLN A 6 -39.85 13.14 28.27
N ALA A 7 -39.47 14.17 29.04
CA ALA A 7 -38.17 14.83 28.92
C ALA A 7 -36.97 13.91 29.24
N LYS A 8 -37.08 13.03 30.24
CA LYS A 8 -36.03 12.03 30.52
C LYS A 8 -35.90 10.98 29.42
N ARG A 9 -37.01 10.58 28.79
CA ARG A 9 -37.01 9.61 27.70
C ARG A 9 -36.46 10.23 26.41
N THR A 10 -36.86 11.45 26.08
CA THR A 10 -36.32 12.20 24.93
C THR A 10 -34.85 12.51 25.12
N LYS A 11 -34.42 12.88 26.34
CA LYS A 11 -32.99 13.08 26.63
C LYS A 11 -32.20 11.78 26.61
N MET A 12 -32.76 10.64 27.05
CA MET A 12 -32.11 9.33 26.88
C MET A 12 -32.08 8.85 25.44
N GLU A 13 -33.10 9.17 24.63
CA GLU A 13 -33.13 8.86 23.19
C GLU A 13 -32.20 9.79 22.40
N GLU A 14 -32.05 11.07 22.78
CA GLU A 14 -31.05 12.01 22.25
C GLU A 14 -29.64 11.67 22.74
N ASP A 15 -29.45 11.28 24.00
CA ASP A 15 -28.17 10.83 24.55
C ASP A 15 -27.81 9.42 24.03
N ALA A 16 -28.77 8.60 23.59
CA ALA A 16 -28.56 7.32 22.90
C ALA A 16 -28.37 7.47 21.39
N MET A 17 -28.95 8.50 20.76
CA MET A 17 -28.62 8.93 19.41
C MET A 17 -27.28 9.68 19.36
N GLN A 18 -26.86 10.32 20.46
CA GLN A 18 -25.52 10.85 20.67
C GLN A 18 -24.55 9.83 21.26
N ALA A 19 -25.03 8.66 21.67
CA ALA A 19 -24.20 7.52 22.02
C ALA A 19 -23.71 6.87 20.72
N ASP A 20 -22.53 7.35 20.32
CA ASP A 20 -21.46 6.48 19.86
C ASP A 20 -21.50 6.00 18.40
N GLU A 21 -21.75 6.91 17.45
CA GLU A 21 -21.21 6.70 16.10
C GLU A 21 -19.68 6.79 16.19
N THR A 22 -19.05 5.62 16.34
CA THR A 22 -17.60 5.47 16.17
C THR A 22 -17.27 5.87 14.73
N ARG A 23 -16.40 6.87 14.56
CA ARG A 23 -15.85 7.19 13.23
C ARG A 23 -14.70 6.27 12.88
N HIS A 24 -14.68 5.82 11.64
CA HIS A 24 -13.63 4.94 11.13
C HIS A 24 -12.66 5.72 10.25
N ILE A 25 -11.38 5.72 10.63
CA ILE A 25 -10.31 6.43 9.92
C ILE A 25 -9.39 5.37 9.31
N PHE A 26 -9.20 5.40 7.99
CA PHE A 26 -8.19 4.57 7.33
C PHE A 26 -6.94 5.37 7.01
N VAL A 27 -5.77 4.85 7.38
CA VAL A 27 -4.46 5.49 7.18
C VAL A 27 -3.57 4.60 6.34
N CYS A 28 -3.24 5.03 5.12
CA CYS A 28 -2.39 4.29 4.18
C CYS A 28 -1.15 5.06 3.69
N GLY A 29 -0.87 6.25 4.24
CA GLY A 29 0.33 7.02 3.89
C GLY A 29 1.62 6.68 4.68
N HIS A 30 2.73 7.29 4.24
CA HIS A 30 4.00 7.23 4.94
C HIS A 30 3.91 7.78 6.38
N ASN A 31 4.22 6.94 7.37
CA ASN A 31 4.04 7.26 8.78
C ASN A 31 5.17 8.13 9.37
N THR A 32 5.10 9.41 9.06
CA THR A 32 5.97 10.49 9.57
C THR A 32 5.44 11.05 10.90
N ASP A 33 6.24 11.87 11.56
CA ASP A 33 5.78 12.62 12.74
C ASP A 33 4.66 13.62 12.37
N ALA A 34 4.69 14.17 11.15
CA ALA A 34 3.66 15.09 10.65
C ALA A 34 2.31 14.40 10.38
N LEU A 35 2.31 13.21 9.75
CA LEU A 35 1.09 12.40 9.58
C LEU A 35 0.51 12.03 10.95
N GLN A 36 1.36 11.66 11.91
CA GLN A 36 0.91 11.33 13.27
C GLN A 36 0.27 12.52 13.98
N ALA A 37 0.87 13.70 13.88
CA ALA A 37 0.30 14.93 14.42
C ALA A 37 -1.07 15.22 13.80
N TYR A 38 -1.19 15.05 12.49
CA TYR A 38 -2.43 15.29 11.75
C TYR A 38 -3.54 14.27 12.11
N VAL A 39 -3.21 12.98 12.22
CA VAL A 39 -4.15 11.97 12.72
C VAL A 39 -4.60 12.28 14.15
N SER A 40 -3.69 12.75 15.00
CA SER A 40 -4.01 13.14 16.38
C SER A 40 -4.97 14.33 16.43
N GLU A 41 -4.79 15.31 15.55
CA GLU A 41 -5.69 16.45 15.39
C GLU A 41 -7.10 15.97 14.98
N LEU A 42 -7.21 15.14 13.95
CA LEU A 42 -8.49 14.56 13.51
C LEU A 42 -9.20 13.78 14.61
N ILE A 43 -8.45 12.96 15.34
CA ILE A 43 -8.96 12.20 16.48
C ILE A 43 -9.51 13.13 17.55
N SER A 44 -8.81 14.24 17.85
CA SER A 44 -9.22 15.17 18.90
C SER A 44 -10.53 15.91 18.59
N GLU A 45 -10.93 15.98 17.31
CA GLU A 45 -12.20 16.56 16.86
C GLU A 45 -13.39 15.61 17.05
N VAL A 46 -13.16 14.32 17.34
CA VAL A 46 -14.19 13.29 17.38
C VAL A 46 -14.28 12.63 18.75
N LYS A 47 -15.50 12.48 19.29
CA LYS A 47 -15.71 11.85 20.61
C LYS A 47 -15.27 10.38 20.65
N ASN A 48 -15.57 9.60 19.60
CA ASN A 48 -15.24 8.18 19.48
C ASN A 48 -14.72 7.85 18.08
N TYR A 49 -13.59 7.13 18.03
CA TYR A 49 -12.87 6.85 16.79
C TYR A 49 -12.22 5.46 16.81
N GLN A 50 -12.07 4.87 15.62
CA GLN A 50 -11.28 3.68 15.37
C GLN A 50 -10.34 3.94 14.19
N VAL A 51 -9.03 3.82 14.43
CA VAL A 51 -8.03 3.97 13.38
C VAL A 51 -7.69 2.60 12.80
N HIS A 52 -7.76 2.48 11.49
CA HIS A 52 -7.36 1.34 10.70
C HIS A 52 -6.15 1.75 9.86
N ALA A 53 -4.97 1.24 10.17
CA ALA A 53 -3.74 1.68 9.52
C ALA A 53 -3.12 0.57 8.69
N SER A 54 -2.86 0.82 7.41
CA SER A 54 -1.93 0.05 6.60
C SER A 54 -0.50 0.37 7.06
N ASN A 55 -0.09 -0.21 8.19
CA ASN A 55 1.12 0.22 8.89
C ASN A 55 1.97 -0.97 9.39
N PRO A 56 3.19 -1.14 8.86
CA PRO A 56 4.13 -2.09 9.41
C PRO A 56 4.75 -1.60 10.74
N ARG A 57 4.96 -2.52 11.68
CA ARG A 57 5.45 -2.36 13.08
C ARG A 57 6.63 -1.41 13.36
N PHE A 58 7.31 -0.90 12.34
CA PHE A 58 8.56 -0.16 12.49
C PHE A 58 8.41 1.36 12.56
N ASN A 59 7.19 1.87 12.39
CA ASN A 59 6.90 3.29 12.54
C ASN A 59 6.55 3.54 14.02
N LYS A 60 7.51 4.07 14.78
CA LYS A 60 7.40 4.29 16.24
C LYS A 60 6.23 5.23 16.54
N PHE A 61 5.35 4.84 17.46
CA PHE A 61 4.20 5.64 17.86
C PHE A 61 4.47 6.40 19.16
N ARG A 62 4.34 7.73 19.12
CA ARG A 62 4.31 8.61 20.31
C ARG A 62 2.88 9.05 20.69
N VAL A 63 1.87 8.52 20.00
CA VAL A 63 0.45 8.89 20.14
C VAL A 63 -0.29 7.83 20.96
N ASP A 64 -1.34 8.24 21.69
CA ASP A 64 -2.27 7.33 22.35
C ASP A 64 -2.93 6.39 21.32
N GLN A 65 -2.60 5.10 21.36
CA GLN A 65 -3.02 4.11 20.37
C GLN A 65 -4.25 3.30 20.79
N LYS A 66 -5.03 3.80 21.75
CA LYS A 66 -6.06 3.00 22.42
C LYS A 66 -7.09 2.35 21.48
N ASN A 67 -7.26 2.85 20.25
CA ASN A 67 -8.17 2.30 19.23
C ASN A 67 -7.52 2.09 17.84
N TRP A 68 -6.22 1.80 17.78
CA TRP A 68 -5.52 1.57 16.51
C TRP A 68 -5.47 0.08 16.14
N ASN A 69 -5.95 -0.24 14.94
CA ASN A 69 -5.83 -1.54 14.29
C ASN A 69 -4.87 -1.43 13.11
N SER A 70 -3.68 -2.03 13.21
CA SER A 70 -2.69 -2.01 12.14
C SER A 70 -2.67 -3.31 11.34
N TYR A 71 -2.78 -3.16 10.02
CA TYR A 71 -2.72 -4.22 9.02
C TYR A 71 -1.41 -4.12 8.24
N ASN A 72 -0.96 -5.25 7.71
CA ASN A 72 0.25 -5.33 6.88
C ASN A 72 0.16 -6.58 6.00
N LEU A 73 -0.93 -6.65 5.25
CA LEU A 73 -1.09 -7.67 4.22
C LEU A 73 -0.04 -7.42 3.15
N ARG A 74 0.82 -8.40 3.01
CA ARG A 74 1.86 -8.41 1.99
C ARG A 74 1.24 -9.02 0.74
N ASN A 75 0.80 -8.17 -0.18
CA ASN A 75 0.30 -8.62 -1.47
C ASN A 75 1.45 -8.66 -2.48
N PHE A 76 1.86 -9.83 -2.97
CA PHE A 76 2.91 -10.01 -3.99
C PHE A 76 2.44 -10.96 -5.07
N GLY A 77 2.95 -10.80 -6.29
CA GLY A 77 2.78 -11.79 -7.35
C GLY A 77 1.65 -11.48 -8.34
N PRO A 78 1.37 -12.43 -9.25
CA PRO A 78 0.43 -12.24 -10.37
C PRO A 78 -1.00 -11.96 -9.92
N LEU A 79 -1.33 -12.26 -8.67
CA LEU A 79 -2.64 -12.01 -8.10
C LEU A 79 -3.02 -10.52 -8.09
N ARG A 80 -2.03 -9.62 -8.03
CA ARG A 80 -2.28 -8.18 -8.16
C ARG A 80 -2.94 -7.81 -9.49
N LEU A 81 -2.60 -8.53 -10.57
CA LEU A 81 -3.15 -8.30 -11.89
C LEU A 81 -4.64 -8.68 -11.91
N THR A 82 -4.97 -9.84 -11.36
CA THR A 82 -6.36 -10.32 -11.25
C THR A 82 -7.19 -9.45 -10.32
N LEU A 83 -6.59 -8.91 -9.25
CA LEU A 83 -7.34 -8.10 -8.29
C LEU A 83 -7.95 -6.85 -8.94
N GLN A 84 -7.26 -6.16 -9.85
CA GLN A 84 -7.84 -5.01 -10.54
C GLN A 84 -9.16 -5.36 -11.23
N ASP A 85 -9.19 -6.48 -11.96
CA ASP A 85 -10.39 -6.93 -12.68
C ASP A 85 -11.50 -7.29 -11.68
N LEU A 86 -11.15 -8.00 -10.60
CA LEU A 86 -12.08 -8.34 -9.53
C LEU A 86 -12.67 -7.11 -8.84
N LEU A 87 -11.87 -6.09 -8.55
CA LEU A 87 -12.38 -4.84 -7.97
C LEU A 87 -13.42 -4.19 -8.87
N LEU A 88 -13.21 -4.20 -10.19
CA LEU A 88 -14.15 -3.63 -11.17
C LEU A 88 -15.47 -4.41 -11.29
N ASP A 89 -15.54 -5.62 -10.74
CA ASP A 89 -16.76 -6.42 -10.68
C ASP A 89 -17.60 -6.10 -9.42
N LEU A 90 -17.07 -5.33 -8.47
CA LEU A 90 -17.83 -4.87 -7.31
C LEU A 90 -18.85 -3.78 -7.72
N PRO A 91 -20.08 -3.82 -7.18
CA PRO A 91 -21.10 -2.83 -7.51
C PRO A 91 -20.64 -1.39 -7.27
N GLY A 92 -20.70 -0.55 -8.32
CA GLY A 92 -20.37 0.88 -8.27
C GLY A 92 -18.88 1.21 -8.39
N VAL A 93 -17.97 0.23 -8.27
CA VAL A 93 -16.52 0.48 -8.31
C VAL A 93 -16.05 0.91 -9.70
N ARG A 94 -16.57 0.27 -10.76
CA ARG A 94 -16.24 0.63 -12.14
C ARG A 94 -16.72 2.04 -12.49
N GLU A 95 -17.94 2.39 -12.10
CA GLU A 95 -18.52 3.72 -12.32
C GLU A 95 -17.72 4.79 -11.59
N ALA A 96 -17.41 4.56 -10.30
CA ALA A 96 -16.59 5.46 -9.51
C ALA A 96 -15.17 5.63 -10.09
N TRP A 97 -14.58 4.55 -10.63
CA TRP A 97 -13.31 4.62 -11.35
C TRP A 97 -13.39 5.52 -12.58
N ILE A 98 -14.39 5.29 -13.42
CA ILE A 98 -14.57 6.01 -14.69
C ILE A 98 -14.90 7.48 -14.44
N GLU A 99 -15.73 7.79 -13.46
CA GLU A 99 -16.02 9.17 -13.07
C GLU A 99 -14.74 9.92 -12.67
N ARG A 100 -13.86 9.23 -11.95
CA ARG A 100 -12.65 9.83 -11.37
C ARG A 100 -11.49 9.93 -12.35
N PHE A 101 -11.24 8.88 -13.13
CA PHE A 101 -10.05 8.72 -13.96
C PHE A 101 -10.36 8.57 -15.46
N GLY A 102 -11.64 8.54 -15.83
CA GLY A 102 -12.09 8.17 -17.16
C GLY A 102 -11.88 6.68 -17.43
N ASN A 103 -11.91 6.29 -18.71
CA ASN A 103 -11.64 4.92 -19.15
C ASN A 103 -10.13 4.58 -19.18
N LYS A 104 -9.34 5.21 -18.32
CA LYS A 104 -7.90 4.97 -18.20
C LYS A 104 -7.68 3.92 -17.12
N PHE A 105 -7.31 2.72 -17.54
CA PHE A 105 -6.90 1.64 -16.64
C PHE A 105 -5.40 1.49 -16.68
N MET A 106 -4.84 1.01 -15.57
CA MET A 106 -3.43 0.66 -15.56
C MET A 106 -3.16 -0.56 -16.43
N ILE A 107 -1.99 -0.53 -17.04
CA ILE A 107 -1.44 -1.66 -17.78
C ILE A 107 -0.22 -2.15 -17.00
N PRO A 108 -0.08 -3.46 -16.77
CA PRO A 108 1.11 -4.02 -16.16
C PRO A 108 2.35 -3.71 -16.99
N GLU A 109 3.44 -3.38 -16.31
CA GLU A 109 4.72 -3.07 -16.95
C GLU A 109 5.89 -3.50 -16.05
N ILE A 110 7.11 -3.39 -16.58
CA ILE A 110 8.32 -3.60 -15.78
C ILE A 110 8.45 -2.48 -14.75
N ASN A 111 8.44 -2.86 -13.47
CA ASN A 111 8.64 -1.93 -12.37
C ASN A 111 10.11 -1.45 -12.33
N THR A 112 10.38 -0.36 -13.04
CA THR A 112 11.73 0.24 -13.15
C THR A 112 12.29 0.71 -11.80
N PHE A 113 11.42 1.06 -10.85
CA PHE A 113 11.84 1.42 -9.49
C PHE A 113 12.41 0.20 -8.76
N ALA A 114 11.68 -0.92 -8.74
CA ALA A 114 12.17 -2.18 -8.15
C ALA A 114 13.43 -2.68 -8.86
N LEU A 115 13.46 -2.60 -10.20
CA LEU A 115 14.64 -2.92 -11.02
C LEU A 115 15.88 -2.10 -10.62
N GLY A 116 15.69 -0.82 -10.31
CA GLY A 116 16.75 0.06 -9.81
C GLY A 116 17.30 -0.33 -8.43
N LYS A 117 16.58 -1.15 -7.66
CA LYS A 117 17.00 -1.64 -6.33
C LYS A 117 17.75 -2.96 -6.36
N ASN A 118 18.08 -3.52 -7.53
CA ASN A 118 18.85 -4.76 -7.67
C ASN A 118 20.14 -4.81 -6.78
N LYS A 119 20.83 -3.68 -6.62
CA LYS A 119 22.04 -3.57 -5.77
C LYS A 119 21.77 -3.83 -4.28
N LYS A 120 20.52 -3.77 -3.83
CA LYS A 120 20.13 -4.08 -2.45
C LYS A 120 20.30 -5.57 -2.10
N LEU A 121 20.50 -6.45 -3.09
CA LEU A 121 20.79 -7.87 -2.84
C LEU A 121 22.22 -8.14 -2.36
N SER A 122 23.18 -7.26 -2.67
CA SER A 122 24.60 -7.52 -2.40
C SER A 122 24.95 -7.73 -0.91
N PRO A 123 24.38 -6.99 0.06
CA PRO A 123 24.64 -7.28 1.47
C PRO A 123 24.13 -8.65 1.93
N LEU A 124 23.00 -9.11 1.39
CA LEU A 124 22.48 -10.44 1.68
C LEU A 124 23.36 -11.53 1.08
N ILE A 125 23.86 -11.36 -0.15
CA ILE A 125 24.82 -12.30 -0.77
C ILE A 125 26.09 -12.40 0.08
N ALA A 126 26.61 -11.27 0.57
CA ALA A 126 27.78 -11.25 1.45
C ALA A 126 27.51 -11.97 2.78
N GLU A 127 26.33 -11.76 3.38
CA GLU A 127 25.94 -12.44 4.62
C GLU A 127 25.77 -13.95 4.43
N LEU A 128 25.20 -14.39 3.30
CA LEU A 128 25.08 -15.82 2.99
C LEU A 128 26.46 -16.48 2.87
N LYS A 129 27.41 -15.85 2.17
CA LYS A 129 28.82 -16.31 2.09
C LYS A 129 29.48 -16.37 3.46
N ARG A 130 29.27 -15.35 4.30
CA ARG A 130 29.81 -15.31 5.67
C ARG A 130 29.29 -16.45 6.56
N ARG A 131 28.13 -17.02 6.23
CA ARG A 131 27.50 -18.15 6.93
C ARG A 131 27.78 -19.50 6.27
N ASP A 132 28.73 -19.57 5.33
CA ASP A 132 29.07 -20.77 4.57
C ASP A 132 27.88 -21.34 3.77
N LEU A 133 26.96 -20.47 3.33
CA LEU A 133 25.81 -20.81 2.47
C LEU A 133 26.11 -20.51 1.00
N ASP A 134 27.26 -21.00 0.51
CA ASP A 134 27.83 -20.62 -0.80
C ASP A 134 26.92 -20.94 -1.99
N GLN A 135 26.22 -22.07 -1.97
CA GLN A 135 25.28 -22.42 -3.05
C GLN A 135 24.15 -21.39 -3.15
N VAL A 136 23.50 -21.06 -2.02
CA VAL A 136 22.40 -20.08 -2.00
C VAL A 136 22.90 -18.70 -2.40
N ALA A 137 24.10 -18.33 -1.96
CA ALA A 137 24.74 -17.08 -2.36
C ALA A 137 25.02 -17.01 -3.86
N ALA A 138 25.47 -18.12 -4.47
CA ALA A 138 25.71 -18.22 -5.90
C ALA A 138 24.41 -18.13 -6.72
N GLU A 139 23.34 -18.82 -6.30
CA GLU A 139 22.02 -18.73 -6.93
C GLU A 139 21.47 -17.29 -6.87
N LEU A 140 21.59 -16.63 -5.71
CA LEU A 140 21.13 -15.25 -5.55
C LEU A 140 21.99 -14.25 -6.36
N GLN A 141 23.29 -14.51 -6.51
CA GLN A 141 24.17 -13.72 -7.38
C GLN A 141 23.77 -13.88 -8.85
N SER A 142 23.53 -15.10 -9.31
CA SER A 142 23.04 -15.37 -10.67
C SER A 142 21.71 -14.65 -10.94
N PHE A 143 20.81 -14.64 -9.95
CA PHE A 143 19.57 -13.86 -10.03
C PHE A 143 19.82 -12.35 -10.09
N GLN A 144 20.73 -11.82 -9.26
CA GLN A 144 21.12 -10.41 -9.32
C GLN A 144 21.66 -10.02 -10.71
N ASP A 145 22.49 -10.88 -11.31
CA ASP A 145 23.06 -10.66 -12.64
C ASP A 145 21.99 -10.74 -13.74
N PHE A 146 21.04 -11.68 -13.61
CA PHE A 146 19.87 -11.79 -14.48
C PHE A 146 18.99 -10.51 -14.42
N ILE A 147 18.71 -9.99 -13.23
CA ILE A 147 17.96 -8.74 -13.07
C ILE A 147 18.72 -7.55 -13.69
N GLU A 148 20.05 -7.53 -13.62
CA GLU A 148 20.84 -6.52 -14.32
C GLU A 148 20.69 -6.64 -15.85
N TRP A 149 20.70 -7.88 -16.38
CA TRP A 149 20.45 -8.13 -17.79
C TRP A 149 19.07 -7.62 -18.24
N VAL A 150 18.02 -7.81 -17.44
CA VAL A 150 16.65 -7.34 -17.74
C VAL A 150 16.61 -5.83 -18.02
N LYS A 151 17.46 -5.02 -17.38
CA LYS A 151 17.50 -3.56 -17.63
C LYS A 151 17.72 -3.20 -19.09
N GLY A 152 18.52 -3.99 -19.81
CA GLY A 152 18.83 -3.78 -21.22
C GLY A 152 17.86 -4.46 -22.20
N HIS A 153 16.89 -5.24 -21.72
CA HIS A 153 16.06 -6.13 -22.53
C HIS A 153 14.59 -6.09 -22.11
N GLN A 154 14.12 -4.94 -21.63
CA GLN A 154 12.73 -4.77 -21.17
C GLN A 154 11.72 -4.92 -22.30
N ASP A 155 12.12 -4.61 -23.53
CA ASP A 155 11.33 -4.74 -24.76
C ASP A 155 11.02 -6.20 -25.14
N GLU A 156 11.77 -7.16 -24.59
CA GLU A 156 11.47 -8.61 -24.71
C GLU A 156 10.31 -9.05 -23.82
N ILE A 157 9.91 -8.25 -22.82
CA ILE A 157 8.89 -8.59 -21.83
C ILE A 157 7.65 -7.75 -22.12
N LYS A 158 6.59 -8.36 -22.67
CA LYS A 158 5.36 -7.66 -23.08
C LYS A 158 4.12 -8.14 -22.35
N SER A 159 4.26 -9.17 -21.53
CA SER A 159 3.17 -9.82 -20.83
C SER A 159 3.68 -10.56 -19.60
N GLN A 160 2.75 -10.93 -18.71
CA GLN A 160 3.06 -11.79 -17.57
C GLN A 160 3.59 -13.16 -18.00
N ALA A 161 3.09 -13.69 -19.13
CA ALA A 161 3.56 -14.95 -19.69
C ALA A 161 5.01 -14.85 -20.18
N ASP A 162 5.39 -13.74 -20.82
CA ASP A 162 6.77 -13.49 -21.21
C ASP A 162 7.69 -13.39 -20.00
N TRP A 163 7.25 -12.64 -18.97
CA TRP A 163 8.01 -12.51 -17.73
C TRP A 163 8.27 -13.86 -17.08
N ILE A 164 7.22 -14.67 -16.86
CA ILE A 164 7.35 -16.01 -16.27
C ILE A 164 8.27 -16.90 -17.11
N ARG A 165 8.13 -16.88 -18.44
CA ARG A 165 8.97 -17.66 -19.35
C ARG A 165 10.43 -17.24 -19.22
N ILE A 166 10.75 -15.94 -19.31
CA ILE A 166 12.12 -15.45 -19.26
C ILE A 166 12.75 -15.68 -17.89
N LEU A 167 12.00 -15.43 -16.81
CA LEU A 167 12.42 -15.65 -15.44
C LEU A 167 12.79 -17.12 -15.18
N THR A 168 12.02 -18.06 -15.74
CA THR A 168 12.24 -19.50 -15.55
C THR A 168 13.32 -20.06 -16.47
N THR A 169 13.34 -19.70 -17.76
CA THR A 169 14.30 -20.26 -18.72
C THR A 169 15.66 -19.60 -18.66
N ARG A 170 15.72 -18.28 -18.43
CA ARG A 170 16.97 -17.51 -18.41
C ARG A 170 17.42 -17.16 -17.01
N GLY A 171 16.48 -16.81 -16.13
CA GLY A 171 16.77 -16.53 -14.73
C GLY A 171 17.02 -17.80 -13.89
N GLY A 172 16.72 -18.99 -14.43
CA GLY A 172 16.90 -20.27 -13.72
C GLY A 172 15.96 -20.42 -12.53
N ILE A 173 14.92 -19.59 -12.42
CA ILE A 173 13.99 -19.60 -11.30
C ILE A 173 12.98 -20.73 -11.49
N ARG A 174 12.70 -21.47 -10.41
CA ARG A 174 11.69 -22.54 -10.35
C ARG A 174 10.30 -22.06 -10.80
N HIS A 175 9.52 -22.90 -11.47
CA HIS A 175 8.21 -22.53 -12.04
C HIS A 175 7.14 -22.14 -11.02
N ASP A 176 7.27 -22.58 -9.77
CA ASP A 176 6.35 -22.35 -8.65
C ASP A 176 6.84 -21.24 -7.71
N TRP A 177 7.72 -20.34 -8.18
CA TRP A 177 8.29 -19.24 -7.39
C TRP A 177 7.25 -18.33 -6.73
N GLN A 178 6.07 -18.20 -7.34
CA GLN A 178 4.97 -17.36 -6.84
C GLN A 178 4.51 -17.81 -5.44
N ASN A 179 4.62 -19.10 -5.12
CA ASN A 179 4.24 -19.67 -3.82
C ASN A 179 5.20 -19.25 -2.68
N PHE A 180 6.32 -18.61 -3.01
CA PHE A 180 7.38 -18.28 -2.06
C PHE A 180 7.59 -16.77 -1.91
N LEU A 181 6.71 -15.92 -2.47
CA LEU A 181 6.94 -14.47 -2.49
C LEU A 181 6.92 -13.78 -1.12
N LEU A 182 6.47 -14.46 -0.07
CA LEU A 182 6.56 -13.96 1.30
C LEU A 182 8.00 -14.01 1.81
N PHE A 183 8.45 -12.97 2.53
CA PHE A 183 9.87 -12.80 2.89
C PHE A 183 10.44 -13.91 3.78
N ASP A 184 9.60 -14.60 4.54
CA ASP A 184 9.95 -15.77 5.35
C ASP A 184 10.17 -17.04 4.51
N ASN A 185 9.77 -17.01 3.23
CA ASN A 185 9.82 -18.11 2.28
C ASN A 185 10.60 -17.79 1.01
N VAL A 186 10.86 -16.52 0.67
CA VAL A 186 11.44 -16.14 -0.63
C VAL A 186 12.85 -16.65 -0.85
N LEU A 187 13.60 -16.90 0.24
CA LEU A 187 14.91 -17.54 0.14
C LEU A 187 14.83 -19.02 -0.24
N LYS A 188 13.67 -19.68 -0.08
CA LYS A 188 13.41 -21.06 -0.54
C LYS A 188 13.42 -21.17 -2.07
N VAL A 189 13.20 -20.05 -2.78
CA VAL A 189 13.38 -19.98 -4.24
C VAL A 189 14.81 -20.34 -4.63
N PHE A 190 15.79 -20.00 -3.80
CA PHE A 190 17.23 -20.23 -3.99
C PHE A 190 17.76 -21.42 -3.20
N GLY A 191 16.86 -22.32 -2.73
CA GLY A 191 17.23 -23.57 -2.06
C GLY A 191 17.48 -23.47 -0.55
N LEU A 192 17.32 -22.30 0.09
CA LEU A 192 17.44 -22.20 1.54
C LEU A 192 16.13 -22.64 2.22
N THR A 193 16.10 -23.85 2.78
CA THR A 193 14.88 -24.45 3.36
C THR A 193 14.82 -24.45 4.88
N ASP A 194 15.95 -24.26 5.57
CA ASP A 194 16.00 -24.20 7.03
C ASP A 194 15.40 -22.88 7.55
N GLN A 195 14.21 -22.96 8.14
CA GLN A 195 13.48 -21.80 8.64
C GLN A 195 14.23 -21.05 9.74
N LYS A 196 15.00 -21.74 10.58
CA LYS A 196 15.75 -21.09 11.67
C LYS A 196 16.84 -20.19 11.08
N VAL A 197 17.54 -20.69 10.06
CA VAL A 197 18.58 -19.93 9.35
C VAL A 197 17.96 -18.72 8.63
N ILE A 198 16.80 -18.89 7.98
CA ILE A 198 16.07 -17.79 7.35
C ILE A 198 15.72 -16.70 8.37
N ASP A 199 15.15 -17.08 9.52
CA ASP A 199 14.75 -16.15 10.57
C ASP A 199 15.97 -15.39 11.17
N ASP A 200 17.11 -16.08 11.34
CA ASP A 200 18.36 -15.47 11.81
C ASP A 200 18.97 -14.50 10.78
N ILE A 201 18.86 -14.79 9.47
CA ILE A 201 19.32 -13.88 8.41
C ILE A 201 18.43 -12.62 8.37
N ARG A 202 17.10 -12.80 8.40
CA ARG A 202 16.12 -11.70 8.34
C ARG A 202 16.34 -10.63 9.38
N THR A 203 16.76 -11.02 10.58
CA THR A 203 16.99 -10.13 11.73
C THR A 203 18.38 -9.49 11.77
N THR A 204 19.30 -9.92 10.89
CA THR A 204 20.66 -9.37 10.82
C THR A 204 20.64 -7.90 10.38
N VAL A 205 21.34 -7.03 11.11
CA VAL A 205 21.41 -5.59 10.82
C VAL A 205 22.44 -5.32 9.73
N THR A 206 22.06 -4.55 8.71
CA THR A 206 22.95 -4.17 7.62
C THR A 206 24.04 -3.20 8.13
N PRO A 207 25.34 -3.47 7.90
CA PRO A 207 26.40 -2.53 8.25
C PRO A 207 26.37 -1.28 7.37
N GLY A 208 26.51 -0.09 7.97
CA GLY A 208 26.83 1.16 7.25
C GLY A 208 25.66 1.93 6.63
N ASP A 209 24.41 1.64 7.03
CA ASP A 209 23.24 2.46 6.70
C ASP A 209 22.91 3.34 7.92
N ASP A 210 22.70 4.66 7.72
CA ASP A 210 22.45 5.62 8.81
C ASP A 210 21.18 5.25 9.61
N GLU A 211 20.28 4.54 8.96
CA GLU A 211 19.17 3.84 9.59
C GLU A 211 19.54 2.36 9.77
N LYS A 212 19.69 1.90 11.02
CA LYS A 212 19.92 0.50 11.38
C LYS A 212 18.77 -0.41 10.91
N ARG A 213 18.71 -0.73 9.62
CA ARG A 213 17.72 -1.60 8.99
C ARG A 213 18.24 -3.04 8.99
N ASN A 214 17.34 -4.00 9.16
CA ASN A 214 17.67 -5.42 9.04
C ASN A 214 17.63 -5.88 7.57
N LEU A 215 18.23 -7.04 7.29
CA LEU A 215 18.27 -7.62 5.95
C LEU A 215 16.88 -7.95 5.40
N GLU A 216 15.88 -8.25 6.26
CA GLU A 216 14.50 -8.39 5.81
C GLU A 216 14.05 -7.16 5.02
N LYS A 217 14.18 -5.97 5.62
CA LYS A 217 13.74 -4.71 5.01
C LYS A 217 14.68 -4.22 3.93
N TYR A 218 15.98 -4.40 4.12
CA TYR A 218 16.97 -3.82 3.22
C TYR A 218 17.14 -4.65 1.95
N SER A 219 17.07 -5.99 2.04
CA SER A 219 17.42 -6.90 0.94
C SER A 219 16.31 -7.88 0.59
N ILE A 220 15.83 -8.68 1.54
CA ILE A 220 14.94 -9.82 1.27
C ILE A 220 13.61 -9.34 0.68
N ALA A 221 13.06 -8.22 1.18
CA ALA A 221 11.84 -7.65 0.64
C ALA A 221 11.94 -7.26 -0.85
N TRP A 222 13.14 -6.90 -1.32
CA TRP A 222 13.38 -6.57 -2.72
C TRP A 222 13.42 -7.80 -3.61
N ILE A 223 13.79 -8.97 -3.10
CA ILE A 223 13.74 -10.22 -3.88
C ILE A 223 12.32 -10.47 -4.37
N SER A 224 11.32 -10.39 -3.48
CA SER A 224 9.92 -10.58 -3.87
C SER A 224 9.45 -9.58 -4.92
N LYS A 225 9.86 -8.31 -4.80
CA LYS A 225 9.57 -7.25 -5.79
C LYS A 225 10.28 -7.46 -7.12
N LEU A 226 11.46 -8.07 -7.11
CA LEU A 226 12.24 -8.38 -8.32
C LEU A 226 11.76 -9.66 -9.01
N LEU A 227 11.24 -10.64 -8.26
CA LEU A 227 10.54 -11.79 -8.83
C LEU A 227 9.20 -11.38 -9.45
N ASP A 228 8.53 -10.40 -8.87
CA ASP A 228 7.26 -9.83 -9.32
C ASP A 228 7.44 -8.54 -10.14
N LEU A 229 8.43 -8.53 -11.04
CA LEU A 229 8.85 -7.30 -11.71
C LEU A 229 7.87 -6.80 -12.77
N TRP A 230 7.19 -7.71 -13.47
CA TRP A 230 6.08 -7.38 -14.36
C TRP A 230 4.79 -7.30 -13.54
N THR A 231 4.38 -6.09 -13.16
CA THR A 231 3.27 -5.85 -12.23
C THR A 231 2.55 -4.56 -12.59
N LEU A 232 1.36 -4.37 -12.02
CA LEU A 232 0.73 -3.04 -12.00
C LEU A 232 1.63 -2.04 -11.25
N PRO A 233 1.65 -0.77 -11.68
CA PRO A 233 2.41 0.29 -11.04
C PRO A 233 1.74 0.76 -9.73
N CYS A 234 1.71 -0.10 -8.72
CA CYS A 234 1.33 0.16 -7.31
C CYS A 234 1.28 -1.17 -6.54
N SER A 235 1.28 -1.12 -5.20
CA SER A 235 1.10 -2.31 -4.39
C SER A 235 -0.37 -2.45 -4.02
N MET A 236 -1.08 -3.48 -4.50
CA MET A 236 -2.47 -3.73 -4.07
C MET A 236 -2.57 -4.19 -2.60
N ALA A 237 -1.62 -3.79 -1.75
CA ALA A 237 -1.53 -4.08 -0.33
C ALA A 237 -2.51 -3.21 0.46
N ASP A 238 -2.63 -1.91 0.16
CA ASP A 238 -3.54 -1.01 0.85
C ASP A 238 -5.00 -1.39 0.64
N VAL A 239 -5.36 -1.83 -0.57
CA VAL A 239 -6.68 -2.39 -0.86
C VAL A 239 -6.97 -3.63 -0.01
N GLY A 240 -6.00 -4.54 0.10
CA GLY A 240 -6.15 -5.72 0.98
C GLY A 240 -6.31 -5.31 2.45
N ASN A 241 -5.50 -4.36 2.91
CA ASN A 241 -5.59 -3.83 4.27
C ASN A 241 -6.92 -3.11 4.53
N LEU A 242 -7.46 -2.43 3.53
CA LEU A 242 -8.80 -1.85 3.54
C LEU A 242 -9.85 -2.95 3.68
N PHE A 243 -9.76 -4.05 2.93
CA PHE A 243 -10.70 -5.17 3.10
C PHE A 243 -10.66 -5.79 4.49
N ALA A 244 -9.47 -5.96 5.06
CA ALA A 244 -9.34 -6.42 6.44
C ALA A 244 -9.99 -5.43 7.44
N ALA A 245 -9.85 -4.12 7.19
CA ALA A 245 -10.49 -3.08 7.97
C ALA A 245 -12.02 -3.08 7.82
N MET A 246 -12.54 -3.22 6.59
CA MET A 246 -13.97 -3.30 6.30
C MET A 246 -14.65 -4.49 6.98
N LEU A 247 -13.92 -5.60 7.14
CA LEU A 247 -14.38 -6.80 7.84
C LEU A 247 -14.22 -6.71 9.37
N GLY A 248 -13.74 -5.58 9.91
CA GLY A 248 -13.57 -5.39 11.35
C GLY A 248 -12.52 -6.32 11.97
N LEU A 249 -11.56 -6.84 11.19
CA LEU A 249 -10.55 -7.73 11.72
C LEU A 249 -9.61 -6.98 12.67
N SER A 250 -9.35 -7.54 13.85
CA SER A 250 -8.43 -6.97 14.85
C SER A 250 -6.96 -7.26 14.50
N ALA A 251 -6.05 -6.31 14.76
CA ALA A 251 -4.61 -6.54 14.67
C ALA A 251 -4.12 -7.58 15.71
N PRO A 252 -3.09 -8.41 15.43
CA PRO A 252 -2.07 -8.22 14.41
C PRO A 252 -1.92 -9.43 13.48
N LEU A 253 -1.99 -9.19 12.17
CA LEU A 253 -1.36 -10.06 11.16
C LEU A 253 0.18 -10.18 11.35
N HIS A 254 0.75 -9.51 12.35
CA HIS A 254 2.19 -9.41 12.63
C HIS A 254 2.77 -10.47 13.59
N GLU A 255 1.99 -11.26 14.34
CA GLU A 255 2.54 -12.00 15.50
C GLU A 255 2.50 -13.52 15.50
N LYS A 256 1.77 -14.18 14.60
CA LYS A 256 2.01 -15.62 14.41
C LYS A 256 2.75 -15.82 13.10
N LYS A 257 3.63 -16.82 13.09
CA LYS A 257 3.85 -17.65 11.91
C LYS A 257 2.45 -18.06 11.43
N TYR A 258 1.84 -17.28 10.54
CA TYR A 258 0.47 -17.50 10.11
C TYR A 258 0.54 -18.16 8.72
N PRO A 259 0.35 -19.49 8.65
CA PRO A 259 -0.15 -20.13 7.42
C PRO A 259 -1.56 -19.64 7.03
N ASP A 260 -2.22 -18.85 7.91
CA ASP A 260 -3.62 -18.44 7.80
C ASP A 260 -3.84 -16.93 7.62
N VAL A 261 -2.83 -16.15 7.18
CA VAL A 261 -3.16 -14.85 6.58
C VAL A 261 -3.96 -15.19 5.33
N PRO A 262 -5.26 -14.86 5.26
CA PRO A 262 -5.99 -15.17 4.06
C PRO A 262 -5.27 -14.46 2.92
N ASP A 263 -5.02 -15.21 1.87
CA ASP A 263 -4.70 -14.61 0.58
C ASP A 263 -5.73 -13.49 0.31
N ILE A 264 -5.34 -12.45 -0.42
CA ILE A 264 -6.24 -11.31 -0.66
C ILE A 264 -7.53 -11.76 -1.36
N LEU A 265 -7.52 -12.92 -2.05
CA LEU A 265 -8.70 -13.54 -2.65
C LEU A 265 -9.79 -13.91 -1.63
N PRO A 266 -9.56 -14.74 -0.59
CA PRO A 266 -10.55 -14.97 0.46
C PRO A 266 -11.12 -13.69 1.09
N LEU A 267 -10.29 -12.66 1.32
CA LEU A 267 -10.76 -11.37 1.83
C LEU A 267 -11.68 -10.68 0.82
N TYR A 268 -11.26 -10.62 -0.44
CA TYR A 268 -12.04 -10.08 -1.53
C TYR A 268 -13.39 -10.79 -1.68
N GLU A 269 -13.41 -12.13 -1.73
CA GLU A 269 -14.66 -12.89 -1.90
C GLU A 269 -15.60 -12.67 -0.72
N ARG A 270 -15.07 -12.59 0.51
CA ARG A 270 -15.88 -12.28 1.68
C ARG A 270 -16.46 -10.86 1.63
N VAL A 271 -15.64 -9.88 1.26
CA VAL A 271 -16.10 -8.49 1.07
C VAL A 271 -17.16 -8.44 -0.02
N ARG A 272 -16.94 -9.08 -1.17
CA ARG A 272 -17.89 -9.14 -2.29
C ARG A 272 -19.23 -9.75 -1.87
N GLU A 273 -19.21 -10.88 -1.16
CA GLU A 273 -20.41 -11.53 -0.65
C GLU A 273 -21.23 -10.56 0.22
N LEU A 274 -20.58 -9.92 1.20
CA LEU A 274 -21.23 -8.96 2.08
C LEU A 274 -21.69 -7.72 1.31
N TRP A 275 -20.89 -7.18 0.40
CA TRP A 275 -21.25 -6.01 -0.41
C TRP A 275 -22.55 -6.24 -1.19
N ILE A 276 -22.71 -7.42 -1.78
CA ILE A 276 -23.88 -7.77 -2.60
C ILE A 276 -25.11 -8.04 -1.73
N HIS A 277 -24.95 -8.74 -0.60
CA HIS A 277 -26.08 -9.28 0.16
C HIS A 277 -26.41 -8.53 1.45
N SER A 278 -25.42 -7.89 2.07
CA SER A 278 -25.53 -7.25 3.39
C SER A 278 -24.48 -6.13 3.52
N PRO A 279 -24.51 -5.11 2.65
CA PRO A 279 -23.43 -4.11 2.59
C PRO A 279 -23.27 -3.33 3.89
N ASP A 280 -24.34 -3.17 4.69
CA ASP A 280 -24.29 -2.51 5.99
C ASP A 280 -23.47 -3.27 7.05
N ASP A 281 -23.17 -4.55 6.81
CA ASP A 281 -22.27 -5.34 7.66
C ASP A 281 -20.79 -5.03 7.39
N LEU A 282 -20.47 -4.28 6.32
CA LEU A 282 -19.12 -3.80 6.03
C LEU A 282 -18.89 -2.43 6.69
N ILE A 283 -17.79 -2.31 7.42
CA ILE A 283 -17.31 -1.04 7.93
C ILE A 283 -16.82 -0.20 6.75
N SER A 284 -17.47 0.94 6.48
CA SER A 284 -16.96 1.94 5.55
C SER A 284 -16.21 3.05 6.29
N MET A 285 -15.15 3.59 5.68
CA MET A 285 -14.29 4.58 6.31
C MET A 285 -14.86 5.97 6.12
N ASP A 286 -14.94 6.76 7.19
CA ASP A 286 -15.41 8.16 7.16
C ASP A 286 -14.31 9.11 6.72
N ASP A 287 -13.07 8.79 7.08
CA ASP A 287 -11.88 9.54 6.75
C ASP A 287 -10.82 8.60 6.16
N MET A 288 -10.20 9.02 5.07
CA MET A 288 -9.07 8.32 4.46
C MET A 288 -7.87 9.26 4.36
N LEU A 289 -6.79 8.88 5.04
CA LEU A 289 -5.50 9.53 4.98
C LEU A 289 -4.58 8.71 4.10
N THR A 290 -4.23 9.28 2.96
CA THR A 290 -3.47 8.59 1.93
C THR A 290 -2.22 9.40 1.62
N ASP A 291 -1.11 8.75 1.32
CA ASP A 291 -0.11 9.44 0.50
C ASP A 291 -0.62 9.44 -0.94
N ILE A 292 -0.09 10.31 -1.79
CA ILE A 292 -0.62 10.43 -3.16
C ILE A 292 -0.05 9.29 -4.03
N GLU A 293 -0.19 8.06 -3.57
CA GLU A 293 0.08 6.86 -4.34
C GLU A 293 -1.24 6.34 -4.93
N PHE A 294 -1.21 5.23 -5.65
CA PHE A 294 -2.36 4.83 -6.48
C PHE A 294 -3.05 3.56 -6.04
N ASP A 295 -2.32 2.71 -5.33
CA ASP A 295 -2.92 1.79 -4.39
C ASP A 295 -3.85 2.51 -3.40
N ASP A 296 -3.50 3.75 -3.06
CA ASP A 296 -4.36 4.68 -2.34
C ASP A 296 -5.58 5.15 -3.17
N ASP A 297 -5.42 5.43 -4.47
CA ASP A 297 -6.53 5.72 -5.37
C ASP A 297 -7.54 4.55 -5.48
N TRP A 298 -7.07 3.29 -5.51
CA TRP A 298 -7.96 2.12 -5.49
C TRP A 298 -8.69 1.99 -4.15
N SER A 299 -7.98 2.16 -3.04
CA SER A 299 -8.58 2.12 -1.71
C SER A 299 -9.67 3.18 -1.58
N GLU A 300 -9.41 4.39 -2.12
CA GLU A 300 -10.40 5.45 -2.18
C GLU A 300 -11.61 5.06 -3.02
N VAL A 301 -11.42 4.64 -4.28
CA VAL A 301 -12.54 4.30 -5.18
C VAL A 301 -13.41 3.21 -4.57
N VAL A 302 -12.79 2.18 -4.00
CA VAL A 302 -13.49 1.08 -3.32
C VAL A 302 -14.29 1.62 -2.13
N ASN A 303 -13.69 2.40 -1.24
CA ASN A 303 -14.42 2.92 -0.08
C ASN A 303 -15.56 3.88 -0.48
N GLN A 304 -15.33 4.76 -1.47
CA GLN A 304 -16.36 5.68 -1.97
C GLN A 304 -17.54 4.92 -2.58
N ALA A 305 -17.26 3.90 -3.40
CA ALA A 305 -18.31 3.06 -3.98
C ALA A 305 -19.14 2.35 -2.91
N LEU A 306 -18.50 1.80 -1.87
CA LEU A 306 -19.21 1.16 -0.74
C LEU A 306 -20.10 2.16 -0.01
N ARG A 307 -19.62 3.37 0.27
CA ARG A 307 -20.40 4.39 0.98
C ARG A 307 -21.63 4.82 0.19
N VAL A 308 -21.47 5.09 -1.10
CA VAL A 308 -22.59 5.39 -2.00
C VAL A 308 -23.59 4.23 -2.01
N TRP A 309 -23.08 2.98 -2.07
CA TRP A 309 -23.91 1.78 -2.05
C TRP A 309 -24.70 1.61 -0.74
N GLN A 310 -24.11 1.99 0.40
CA GLN A 310 -24.75 2.04 1.72
C GLN A 310 -25.66 3.27 1.91
N GLY A 311 -25.78 4.15 0.91
CA GLY A 311 -26.54 5.41 1.03
C GLY A 311 -25.91 6.42 2.01
N ARG A 312 -24.60 6.33 2.24
CA ARG A 312 -23.83 7.23 3.11
C ARG A 312 -23.18 8.35 2.32
N GLU A 313 -22.94 9.48 2.99
CA GLU A 313 -22.15 10.59 2.44
C GLU A 313 -20.74 10.13 2.04
N PRO A 314 -20.13 10.70 0.99
CA PRO A 314 -18.77 10.38 0.57
C PRO A 314 -17.74 10.48 1.70
N CYS A 315 -16.72 9.64 1.64
CA CYS A 315 -15.58 9.67 2.56
C CYS A 315 -14.83 11.00 2.43
N ARG A 316 -14.39 11.54 3.56
CA ARG A 316 -13.48 12.69 3.59
C ARG A 316 -12.07 12.22 3.27
N MET A 317 -11.44 12.86 2.30
CA MET A 317 -10.09 12.51 1.86
C MET A 317 -9.07 13.48 2.43
N HIS A 318 -7.93 12.96 2.86
CA HIS A 318 -6.79 13.72 3.35
C HIS A 318 -5.52 13.24 2.65
N PHE A 319 -4.90 14.11 1.86
CA PHE A 319 -3.79 13.77 0.99
C PHE A 319 -2.47 14.32 1.57
N GLN A 320 -1.55 13.39 1.84
CA GLN A 320 -0.19 13.68 2.27
C GLN A 320 0.68 14.01 1.05
N LEU A 321 1.08 15.27 0.91
CA LEU A 321 2.02 15.67 -0.13
C LEU A 321 3.48 15.55 0.34
N PRO A 322 4.38 15.08 -0.54
CA PRO A 322 5.82 15.23 -0.31
C PRO A 322 6.21 16.72 -0.34
N THR A 323 7.34 17.05 0.27
CA THR A 323 7.75 18.45 0.47
C THR A 323 8.30 19.22 -0.71
N ASP A 324 8.49 18.62 -1.87
CA ASP A 324 9.29 19.26 -2.93
C ASP A 324 8.71 20.65 -3.31
N GLY A 325 9.46 21.71 -2.99
CA GLY A 325 9.10 23.10 -3.25
C GLY A 325 9.19 24.13 -2.09
N ILE A 326 9.90 23.90 -0.98
CA ILE A 326 10.24 24.99 -0.02
C ILE A 326 11.77 25.21 0.01
N PRO A 327 12.27 26.46 -0.09
CA PRO A 327 13.70 26.74 -0.24
C PRO A 327 14.44 26.59 1.08
N GLY A 328 15.10 25.43 1.26
CA GLY A 328 16.24 25.24 2.18
C GLY A 328 17.55 25.14 1.38
N PRO A 329 18.73 25.16 2.02
CA PRO A 329 20.02 25.14 1.32
C PRO A 329 20.23 23.83 0.54
N LYS A 330 19.84 23.85 -0.75
CA LYS A 330 20.17 22.93 -1.84
C LYS A 330 20.10 21.43 -1.49
N SER A 331 18.90 20.86 -1.41
CA SER A 331 18.71 19.41 -1.51
C SER A 331 18.88 18.93 -2.96
N LYS A 332 19.68 17.88 -3.14
CA LYS A 332 20.08 17.28 -4.43
C LYS A 332 18.95 16.64 -5.27
N MET A 333 17.68 16.84 -4.92
CA MET A 333 16.54 16.32 -5.69
C MET A 333 16.14 17.24 -6.85
N ASP A 334 16.38 18.55 -6.78
CA ASP A 334 15.97 19.51 -7.84
C ASP A 334 16.65 19.25 -9.19
N ALA A 335 17.86 18.69 -9.21
CA ALA A 335 18.61 18.52 -10.45
C ALA A 335 18.07 17.44 -11.41
N ASN A 336 17.12 16.60 -10.97
CA ASN A 336 16.58 15.50 -11.79
C ASN A 336 15.06 15.57 -12.05
N TYR A 337 14.34 16.57 -11.49
CA TYR A 337 12.87 16.63 -11.54
C TYR A 337 12.32 18.03 -11.84
N GLU A 338 13.00 18.84 -12.65
CA GLU A 338 12.61 20.20 -13.10
C GLU A 338 11.23 20.31 -13.82
N HIS A 339 10.39 19.27 -13.79
CA HIS A 339 9.18 19.18 -14.63
C HIS A 339 7.89 18.90 -13.88
N VAL A 340 7.89 18.82 -12.53
CA VAL A 340 6.66 18.51 -11.80
C VAL A 340 6.17 19.65 -10.92
N ASP A 341 5.02 20.21 -11.30
CA ASP A 341 4.33 21.26 -10.58
C ASP A 341 3.46 20.68 -9.46
N TYR A 342 4.04 20.57 -8.26
CA TYR A 342 3.32 20.13 -7.05
C TYR A 342 2.15 21.06 -6.68
N SER A 343 2.13 22.31 -7.14
CA SER A 343 1.00 23.21 -6.91
C SER A 343 -0.21 22.78 -7.74
N ALA A 344 0.01 22.28 -8.97
CA ALA A 344 -1.05 21.69 -9.79
C ALA A 344 -1.58 20.38 -9.20
N VAL A 345 -0.71 19.53 -8.64
CA VAL A 345 -1.11 18.30 -7.93
C VAL A 345 -1.94 18.65 -6.69
N ALA A 346 -1.44 19.56 -5.85
CA ALA A 346 -2.17 20.04 -4.68
C ALA A 346 -3.55 20.58 -5.05
N LYS A 347 -3.65 21.39 -6.11
CA LYS A 347 -4.92 21.96 -6.61
C LYS A 347 -5.89 20.88 -7.11
N LEU A 348 -5.40 19.80 -7.74
CA LEU A 348 -6.24 18.69 -8.18
C LEU A 348 -6.79 17.90 -6.99
N HIS A 349 -5.99 17.68 -5.96
CA HIS A 349 -6.39 16.95 -4.75
C HIS A 349 -7.23 17.80 -3.79
N SER A 350 -7.00 19.12 -3.72
CA SER A 350 -7.80 20.04 -2.88
C SER A 350 -9.26 20.16 -3.34
N GLN A 351 -9.57 19.76 -4.57
CA GLN A 351 -10.96 19.65 -5.05
C GLN A 351 -11.68 18.43 -4.47
N ARG A 352 -10.95 17.48 -3.89
CA ARG A 352 -11.42 16.15 -3.49
C ARG A 352 -11.25 15.88 -2.00
N GLY A 353 -10.46 16.71 -1.31
CA GLY A 353 -10.14 16.53 0.09
C GLY A 353 -9.21 17.59 0.62
N THR A 354 -8.81 17.43 1.88
CA THR A 354 -7.81 18.25 2.51
C THR A 354 -6.43 17.80 2.06
N VAL A 355 -5.56 18.76 1.76
CA VAL A 355 -4.18 18.49 1.38
C VAL A 355 -3.28 19.05 2.46
N PHE A 356 -2.37 18.24 2.98
CA PHE A 356 -1.35 18.68 3.94
C PHE A 356 0.05 18.33 3.43
N ARG A 357 1.03 19.13 3.83
CA ARG A 357 2.43 18.92 3.44
C ARG A 357 3.15 18.17 4.54
N ASP A 358 3.97 17.22 4.12
CA ASP A 358 4.77 16.42 5.01
C ASP A 358 6.23 16.44 4.58
N TYR A 359 7.06 17.04 5.43
CA TYR A 359 8.48 17.25 5.16
C TYR A 359 9.35 16.01 5.33
N GLU A 360 8.78 14.95 5.86
CA GLU A 360 9.44 13.66 6.04
C GLU A 360 8.97 12.64 5.00
N SER A 361 7.96 12.98 4.17
CA SER A 361 7.49 12.10 3.10
C SER A 361 8.49 12.08 1.93
N HIS A 362 9.04 10.90 1.64
CA HIS A 362 10.10 10.70 0.64
C HIS A 362 9.63 10.09 -0.70
N ASN A 363 8.33 9.82 -0.89
CA ASN A 363 7.83 9.01 -2.01
C ASN A 363 7.49 9.78 -3.31
N GLY A 364 7.88 11.06 -3.42
CA GLY A 364 7.42 11.96 -4.48
C GLY A 364 7.61 11.46 -5.93
N LYS A 365 8.60 10.63 -6.25
CA LYS A 365 8.86 10.23 -7.65
C LYS A 365 7.75 9.37 -8.29
N ALA A 366 7.17 8.42 -7.54
CA ALA A 366 6.19 7.47 -8.09
C ALA A 366 4.82 8.12 -8.27
N ILE A 367 4.40 8.84 -7.23
CA ILE A 367 3.24 9.74 -7.14
C ILE A 367 3.09 10.59 -8.41
N LEU A 368 4.18 11.27 -8.80
CA LEU A 368 4.14 12.27 -9.85
C LEU A 368 4.03 11.71 -11.27
N ASN A 369 4.66 10.57 -11.53
CA ASN A 369 4.64 9.99 -12.87
C ASN A 369 3.23 9.58 -13.30
N LYS A 370 2.36 9.25 -12.34
CA LYS A 370 1.00 8.76 -12.59
C LYS A 370 -0.04 9.87 -12.72
N HIS A 371 0.08 10.92 -11.90
CA HIS A 371 -0.80 12.08 -12.01
C HIS A 371 -0.43 13.02 -13.16
N ARG A 372 0.76 12.89 -13.75
CA ARG A 372 1.20 13.69 -14.91
C ARG A 372 0.17 13.66 -16.05
N ASP A 373 -0.35 12.50 -16.41
CA ASP A 373 -1.29 12.35 -17.52
C ASP A 373 -2.71 12.83 -17.19
N LEU A 374 -3.11 12.77 -15.91
CA LEU A 374 -4.38 13.30 -15.41
C LEU A 374 -4.36 14.84 -15.37
N VAL A 375 -3.24 15.43 -14.95
CA VAL A 375 -3.03 16.89 -14.94
C VAL A 375 -3.01 17.46 -16.36
N VAL A 376 -2.32 16.80 -17.30
CA VAL A 376 -2.28 17.23 -18.72
C VAL A 376 -3.66 17.17 -19.36
N THR A 377 -4.50 16.18 -19.02
CA THR A 377 -5.85 16.02 -19.59
C THR A 377 -6.82 17.10 -19.05
N ARG A 378 -6.81 17.36 -17.74
CA ARG A 378 -7.73 18.33 -17.10
C ARG A 378 -7.37 19.78 -17.42
N LYS A 379 -6.08 20.09 -17.62
CA LYS A 379 -5.65 21.41 -18.11
C LYS A 379 -6.21 21.70 -19.51
N ARG A 380 -6.15 20.73 -20.43
CA ARG A 380 -6.70 20.86 -21.79
C ARG A 380 -8.23 21.01 -21.83
N GLN A 381 -8.94 20.44 -20.85
CA GLN A 381 -10.40 20.57 -20.71
C GLN A 381 -10.85 21.89 -20.06
N LEU A 382 -9.95 22.56 -19.32
CA LEU A 382 -10.21 23.87 -18.73
C LEU A 382 -9.74 25.03 -19.64
N GLU A 383 -8.91 24.73 -20.63
CA GLU A 383 -8.40 25.67 -21.64
C GLU A 383 -9.17 25.60 -22.98
N ALA A 384 -10.12 24.68 -23.12
CA ALA A 384 -11.05 24.55 -24.24
C ALA A 384 -12.47 24.89 -23.78
#